data_AF-A0AAD8BIB4-F1
#
_entry.id   AF-A0AAD8BIB4-F1
#
_cell.length_a   1.000
_cell.length_b   1.000
_cell.length_c   1.000
_cell.angle_alpha   90.00
_cell.angle_beta   90.00
_cell.angle_gamma   90.00
#
_symmetry.space_group_name_H-M   'P 1'
#
loop_
_entity.id
_entity.type
_entity.pdbx_description
1 polymer ?
#
loop_
_entity_poly.entity_id
_entity_poly.type
_entity_poly.pdbx_seq_one_letter_code
_entity_poly.pdbx_strand_id
1 'polypeptide(L)'
;MASIERRPLFGGDAPRRQQRLTLEDVTNQGRYLLNNFIYERMQSDGIETVPGIEQLQEPGTPTGPPMEHVREIGRALRFIGDDLDKDQKLQELVNRVPPEAERQTLLTVASNIFKDGIFNWGRVVALFYFAYKVSLKALDRIPLIRAIINLIVEFMRNHVVRWIIERGGWEAIREYFGSSQKQFAVVFGAGAIAFAAVLLYRKYFS
;
A
#
# COMPACT_ATOMS: atom_id res chain seq x y z
N MET A 1 13.12 18.81 -64.31
CA MET A 1 13.08 19.63 -63.08
C MET A 1 12.21 18.89 -62.07
N ALA A 2 12.81 18.25 -61.07
CA ALA A 2 12.09 17.51 -60.03
C ALA A 2 12.32 18.20 -58.68
N SER A 3 11.25 18.65 -58.04
CA SER A 3 11.28 19.30 -56.73
C SER A 3 11.46 18.27 -55.63
N ILE A 4 12.54 18.40 -54.86
CA ILE A 4 12.82 17.60 -53.66
C ILE A 4 12.15 18.28 -52.47
N GLU A 5 11.10 17.68 -51.95
CA GLU A 5 10.42 18.09 -50.72
C GLU A 5 11.24 17.60 -49.51
N ARG A 6 11.84 18.53 -48.76
CA ARG A 6 12.63 18.20 -47.56
C ARG A 6 11.69 17.94 -46.38
N ARG A 7 11.64 16.69 -45.90
CA ARG A 7 11.04 16.35 -44.59
C ARG A 7 11.86 16.98 -43.46
N PRO A 8 11.25 17.56 -42.41
CA PRO A 8 11.99 18.02 -41.25
C PRO A 8 12.48 16.83 -40.42
N LEU A 9 13.78 16.81 -40.13
CA LEU A 9 14.53 15.77 -39.40
C LEU A 9 14.48 15.91 -37.87
N PHE A 10 13.57 16.71 -37.35
CA PHE A 10 13.42 16.91 -35.91
C PHE A 10 11.95 16.73 -35.53
N GLY A 11 11.59 15.49 -35.21
CA GLY A 11 10.46 15.24 -34.33
C GLY A 11 10.84 15.85 -32.98
N GLY A 12 10.33 17.05 -32.70
CA GLY A 12 10.45 17.62 -31.37
C GLY A 12 9.86 16.62 -30.38
N ASP A 13 10.64 16.27 -29.36
CA ASP A 13 10.12 15.60 -28.18
C ASP A 13 8.96 16.43 -27.67
N ALA A 14 7.74 15.95 -27.92
CA ALA A 14 6.56 16.51 -27.29
C ALA A 14 6.84 16.49 -25.78
N PRO A 15 6.65 17.62 -25.06
CA PRO A 15 6.82 17.60 -23.62
C PRO A 15 5.95 16.47 -23.09
N ARG A 16 6.56 15.49 -22.39
CA ARG A 16 5.86 14.36 -21.76
C ARG A 16 4.69 14.97 -21.01
N ARG A 17 3.50 14.85 -21.58
CA ARG A 17 2.26 15.36 -21.00
C ARG A 17 2.18 14.63 -19.67
N GLN A 18 2.44 15.34 -18.57
CA GLN A 18 2.43 14.75 -17.24
C GLN A 18 1.03 14.19 -17.07
N GLN A 19 0.90 12.88 -17.30
CA GLN A 19 -0.38 12.23 -17.45
C GLN A 19 -1.01 12.32 -16.07
N ARG A 20 -2.03 13.17 -15.92
CA ARG A 20 -2.68 13.36 -14.62
C ARG A 20 -3.25 12.01 -14.22
N LEU A 21 -2.64 11.39 -13.20
CA LEU A 21 -3.08 10.11 -12.68
C LEU A 21 -4.51 10.25 -12.18
N THR A 22 -5.39 9.36 -12.63
CA THR A 22 -6.77 9.31 -12.15
C THR A 22 -6.86 8.60 -10.80
N LEU A 23 -8.00 8.76 -10.11
CA LEU A 23 -8.30 8.00 -8.90
C LEU A 23 -8.18 6.48 -9.16
N GLU A 24 -8.65 6.03 -10.31
CA GLU A 24 -8.63 4.62 -10.71
C GLU A 24 -7.20 4.15 -10.98
N ASP A 25 -6.39 4.93 -11.70
CA ASP A 25 -4.98 4.60 -11.98
C ASP A 25 -4.20 4.35 -10.68
N VAL A 26 -4.29 5.28 -9.73
CA VAL A 26 -3.55 5.19 -8.47
C VAL A 26 -4.13 4.11 -7.55
N THR A 27 -5.43 3.87 -7.60
CA THR A 27 -6.06 2.74 -6.88
C THR A 27 -5.54 1.40 -7.39
N ASN A 28 -5.50 1.23 -8.71
CA ASN A 28 -5.05 0.00 -9.36
C ASN A 28 -3.55 -0.24 -9.15
N GLN A 29 -2.74 0.82 -9.22
CA GLN A 29 -1.33 0.77 -8.81
C GLN A 29 -1.20 0.37 -7.34
N GLY A 30 -2.04 0.92 -6.45
CA GLY A 30 -2.05 0.60 -5.03
C GLY A 30 -2.37 -0.87 -4.76
N ARG A 31 -3.32 -1.45 -5.51
CA ARG A 31 -3.60 -2.89 -5.48
C ARG A 31 -2.40 -3.71 -5.91
N TYR A 32 -1.78 -3.36 -7.04
CA TYR A 32 -0.60 -4.05 -7.53
C TYR A 32 0.51 -4.04 -6.46
N LEU A 33 0.78 -2.88 -5.86
CA LEU A 33 1.79 -2.74 -4.81
C LEU A 33 1.43 -3.54 -3.55
N LEU A 34 0.16 -3.55 -3.14
CA LEU A 34 -0.31 -4.32 -1.99
C LEU A 34 -0.12 -5.82 -2.21
N ASN A 35 -0.48 -6.35 -3.39
CA ASN A 35 -0.31 -7.76 -3.71
C ASN A 35 1.17 -8.17 -3.68
N ASN A 36 2.04 -7.37 -4.30
CA ASN A 36 3.48 -7.61 -4.26
C ASN A 36 4.02 -7.55 -2.83
N PHE A 37 3.60 -6.56 -2.04
CA PHE A 37 4.02 -6.44 -0.65
C PHE A 37 3.62 -7.66 0.18
N ILE A 38 2.37 -8.14 0.07
CA ILE A 38 1.88 -9.33 0.79
C ILE A 38 2.67 -10.57 0.36
N TYR A 39 2.83 -10.78 -0.95
CA TYR A 39 3.53 -11.93 -1.51
C TYR A 39 5.00 -11.97 -1.06
N GLU A 40 5.74 -10.88 -1.24
CA GLU A 40 7.14 -10.79 -0.85
C GLU A 40 7.33 -10.97 0.66
N ARG A 41 6.41 -10.45 1.48
CA ARG A 41 6.42 -10.66 2.94
C ARG A 41 6.22 -12.11 3.32
N MET A 42 5.23 -12.79 2.75
CA MET A 42 4.99 -14.21 3.00
C MET A 42 6.22 -15.06 2.64
N GLN A 43 6.90 -14.73 1.55
CA GLN A 43 8.15 -15.40 1.17
C GLN A 43 9.29 -15.11 2.15
N SER A 44 9.46 -13.85 2.55
CA SER A 44 10.51 -13.44 3.49
C SER A 44 10.36 -14.08 4.86
N ASP A 45 9.11 -14.31 5.30
CA ASP A 45 8.79 -14.95 6.57
C ASP A 45 8.89 -16.48 6.53
N GLY A 46 9.28 -17.06 5.39
CA GLY A 46 9.49 -18.50 5.25
C GLY A 46 8.21 -19.34 5.28
N ILE A 47 7.07 -18.75 4.90
CA ILE A 47 5.80 -19.48 4.82
C ILE A 47 5.91 -20.56 3.73
N GLU A 48 5.76 -21.84 4.10
CA GLU A 48 5.98 -22.96 3.17
C GLU A 48 4.95 -23.02 2.03
N THR A 49 3.73 -22.56 2.27
CA THR A 49 2.60 -22.61 1.33
C THR A 49 2.14 -21.22 0.90
N VAL A 50 3.06 -20.40 0.39
CA VAL A 50 2.71 -19.07 -0.15
C VAL A 50 1.81 -19.24 -1.38
N PRO A 51 0.62 -18.62 -1.42
CA PRO A 51 -0.16 -18.53 -2.64
C PRO A 51 0.63 -17.86 -3.77
N GLY A 52 0.45 -18.33 -5.01
CA GLY A 52 1.01 -17.63 -6.16
C GLY A 52 0.49 -16.19 -6.21
N ILE A 53 1.33 -15.22 -6.63
CA ILE A 53 0.94 -13.81 -6.66
C ILE A 53 -0.29 -13.57 -7.54
N GLU A 54 -0.46 -14.36 -8.59
CA GLU A 54 -1.61 -14.35 -9.49
C GLU A 54 -2.90 -14.81 -8.79
N GLN A 55 -2.78 -15.61 -7.74
CA GLN A 55 -3.91 -16.09 -6.95
C GLN A 55 -4.42 -15.03 -5.97
N LEU A 56 -3.66 -13.96 -5.69
CA LEU A 56 -4.05 -12.89 -4.77
C LEU A 56 -5.07 -11.91 -5.35
N GLN A 57 -5.38 -12.02 -6.65
CA GLN A 57 -6.39 -11.21 -7.30
C GLN A 57 -7.18 -12.00 -8.34
N GLU A 58 -8.25 -11.40 -8.85
CA GLU A 58 -9.04 -11.98 -9.93
C GLU A 58 -8.34 -11.78 -11.28
N PRO A 59 -8.38 -12.77 -12.19
CA PRO A 59 -7.84 -12.61 -13.54
C PRO A 59 -8.44 -11.38 -14.24
N GLY A 60 -7.59 -10.60 -14.92
CA GLY A 60 -8.01 -9.38 -15.60
C GLY A 60 -8.20 -8.15 -14.70
N THR A 61 -7.90 -8.25 -13.40
CA THR A 61 -7.89 -7.07 -12.52
C THR A 61 -6.89 -6.02 -13.04
N PRO A 62 -7.31 -4.77 -13.28
CA PRO A 62 -6.42 -3.72 -13.78
C PRO A 62 -5.28 -3.40 -12.80
N THR A 63 -4.08 -3.16 -13.32
CA THR A 63 -2.88 -2.79 -12.52
C THR A 63 -2.56 -1.29 -12.58
N GLY A 64 -3.35 -0.52 -13.32
CA GLY A 64 -3.09 0.89 -13.60
C GLY A 64 -1.94 1.08 -14.59
N PRO A 65 -1.58 2.34 -14.91
CA PRO A 65 -0.46 2.65 -15.77
C PRO A 65 0.86 2.20 -15.12
N PRO A 66 1.88 1.86 -15.92
CA PRO A 66 3.17 1.42 -15.40
C PRO A 66 3.81 2.49 -14.51
N MET A 67 4.42 2.06 -13.41
CA MET A 67 5.27 2.88 -12.56
C MET A 67 6.72 2.72 -13.02
N GLU A 68 7.42 3.83 -13.25
CA GLU A 68 8.78 3.86 -13.80
C GLU A 68 9.80 3.21 -12.85
N HIS A 69 9.62 3.39 -11.54
CA HIS A 69 10.56 2.92 -10.51
C HIS A 69 9.88 1.98 -9.51
N VAL A 70 9.10 1.04 -10.03
CA VAL A 70 8.34 0.06 -9.24
C VAL A 70 9.21 -0.74 -8.27
N ARG A 71 10.46 -1.03 -8.63
CA ARG A 71 11.38 -1.78 -7.76
C ARG A 71 11.83 -0.95 -6.57
N GLU A 72 12.10 0.34 -6.77
CA GLU A 72 12.46 1.31 -5.74
C GLU A 72 11.29 1.53 -4.78
N ILE A 73 10.08 1.66 -5.33
CA ILE A 73 8.83 1.76 -4.56
C ILE A 73 8.67 0.51 -3.68
N GLY A 74 8.80 -0.69 -4.26
CA GLY A 74 8.73 -1.96 -3.52
C GLY A 74 9.76 -2.04 -2.38
N ARG A 75 11.02 -1.63 -2.64
CA ARG A 75 12.06 -1.57 -1.60
C ARG A 75 11.71 -0.61 -0.47
N ALA A 76 11.16 0.57 -0.79
CA ALA A 76 10.71 1.53 0.21
C ALA A 76 9.57 0.98 1.09
N LEU A 77 8.57 0.35 0.47
CA LEU A 77 7.47 -0.29 1.18
C LEU A 77 7.99 -1.38 2.13
N ARG A 78 8.88 -2.25 1.63
CA ARG A 78 9.50 -3.30 2.45
C ARG A 78 10.28 -2.73 3.62
N PHE A 79 11.13 -1.74 3.39
CA PHE A 79 11.91 -1.12 4.47
C PHE A 79 11.02 -0.59 5.62
N ILE A 80 9.90 0.08 5.31
CA ILE A 80 8.96 0.52 6.37
C ILE A 80 8.32 -0.69 7.06
N GLY A 81 7.90 -1.70 6.30
CA GLY A 81 7.33 -2.91 6.89
C GLY A 81 8.29 -3.62 7.85
N ASP A 82 9.60 -3.62 7.57
CA ASP A 82 10.62 -4.24 8.43
C ASP A 82 10.76 -3.47 9.74
N ASP A 83 10.51 -2.16 9.71
CA ASP A 83 10.48 -1.35 10.91
C ASP A 83 9.20 -1.61 11.73
N LEU A 84 8.07 -1.80 11.06
CA LEU A 84 6.79 -2.18 11.69
C LEU A 84 6.84 -3.58 12.34
N ASP A 85 7.70 -4.48 11.87
CA ASP A 85 7.94 -5.78 12.53
C ASP A 85 8.51 -5.63 13.94
N LYS A 86 9.31 -4.58 14.19
CA LYS A 86 9.90 -4.30 15.51
C LYS A 86 8.88 -3.71 16.48
N ASP A 87 7.72 -3.29 15.99
CA ASP A 87 6.70 -2.66 16.80
C ASP A 87 5.83 -3.70 17.51
N GLN A 88 6.22 -4.05 18.74
CA GLN A 88 5.53 -5.06 19.55
C GLN A 88 4.04 -4.74 19.75
N LYS A 89 3.67 -3.47 19.90
CA LYS A 89 2.28 -3.10 20.15
C LYS A 89 1.44 -3.23 18.89
N LEU A 90 2.02 -2.99 17.71
CA LEU A 90 1.37 -3.32 16.44
C LEU A 90 1.16 -4.84 16.30
N GLN A 91 2.17 -5.66 16.63
CA GLN A 91 2.05 -7.12 16.58
C GLN A 91 0.91 -7.63 17.48
N GLU A 92 0.82 -7.12 18.71
CA GLU A 92 -0.25 -7.47 19.65
C GLU A 92 -1.64 -7.15 19.09
N LEU A 93 -1.82 -5.95 18.51
CA LEU A 93 -3.10 -5.51 17.94
C LEU A 93 -3.53 -6.39 16.77
N VAL A 94 -2.59 -6.69 15.87
CA VAL A 94 -2.80 -7.59 14.74
C VAL A 94 -3.18 -8.98 15.22
N ASN A 95 -2.52 -9.51 16.25
CA ASN A 95 -2.80 -10.84 16.79
C ASN A 95 -4.23 -10.97 17.33
N ARG A 96 -4.82 -9.88 17.81
CA ARG A 96 -6.21 -9.84 18.31
C ARG A 96 -7.29 -9.85 17.21
N VAL A 97 -6.94 -9.66 15.94
CA VAL A 97 -7.91 -9.71 14.83
C VAL A 97 -8.11 -11.18 14.41
N PRO A 98 -9.27 -11.81 14.63
CA PRO A 98 -9.46 -13.21 14.22
C PRO A 98 -9.34 -13.35 12.69
N PRO A 99 -8.97 -14.54 12.16
CA PRO A 99 -8.91 -14.77 10.73
C PRO A 99 -10.23 -14.48 10.01
N GLU A 100 -11.35 -14.81 10.66
CA GLU A 100 -12.71 -14.60 10.19
C GLU A 100 -13.27 -13.24 10.64
N ALA A 101 -12.40 -12.30 11.01
CA ALA A 101 -12.83 -10.98 11.44
C ALA A 101 -13.81 -10.38 10.43
N GLU A 102 -14.98 -9.99 10.94
CA GLU A 102 -16.00 -9.35 10.13
C GLU A 102 -15.40 -8.15 9.39
N ARG A 103 -15.90 -7.90 8.17
CA ARG A 103 -15.54 -6.75 7.34
C ARG A 103 -15.47 -5.45 8.15
N GLN A 104 -16.44 -5.24 9.04
CA GLN A 104 -16.52 -4.03 9.86
C GLN A 104 -15.36 -3.89 10.84
N THR A 105 -14.86 -4.99 11.40
CA THR A 105 -13.69 -5.01 12.28
C THR A 105 -12.44 -4.58 11.51
N LEU A 106 -12.23 -5.12 10.31
CA LEU A 106 -11.10 -4.75 9.46
C LEU A 106 -11.16 -3.27 9.06
N LEU A 107 -12.33 -2.78 8.64
CA LEU A 107 -12.54 -1.37 8.30
C LEU A 107 -12.35 -0.44 9.49
N THR A 108 -12.74 -0.88 10.69
CA THR A 108 -12.52 -0.09 11.92
C THR A 108 -11.03 0.09 12.16
N VAL A 109 -10.23 -0.98 12.09
CA VAL A 109 -8.77 -0.89 12.25
C VAL A 109 -8.16 0.01 11.16
N ALA A 110 -8.55 -0.17 9.90
CA ALA A 110 -8.08 0.66 8.79
C ALA A 110 -8.41 2.15 8.99
N SER A 111 -9.65 2.46 9.39
CA SER A 111 -10.09 3.84 9.68
C SER A 111 -9.28 4.48 10.80
N ASN A 112 -8.90 3.68 11.79
CA ASN A 112 -8.16 4.16 12.95
C ASN A 112 -6.74 4.60 12.58
N ILE A 113 -6.08 3.94 11.64
CA ILE A 113 -4.74 4.35 11.17
C ILE A 113 -4.72 5.83 10.73
N PHE A 114 -5.84 6.36 10.24
CA PHE A 114 -5.97 7.71 9.70
C PHE A 114 -6.93 8.63 10.50
N LYS A 115 -7.36 8.26 11.71
CA LYS A 115 -8.47 9.00 12.37
C LYS A 115 -8.14 10.44 12.76
N ASP A 116 -6.88 10.75 13.04
CA ASP A 116 -6.45 12.13 13.33
C ASP A 116 -6.34 13.00 12.04
N GLY A 117 -6.66 12.44 10.87
CA GLY A 117 -6.60 13.14 9.59
C GLY A 117 -5.19 13.32 9.02
N ILE A 118 -4.16 12.78 9.67
CA ILE A 118 -2.77 12.90 9.20
C ILE A 118 -2.45 11.76 8.22
N PHE A 119 -2.06 12.12 7.01
CA PHE A 119 -1.64 11.17 5.97
C PHE A 119 -0.14 11.26 5.72
N ASN A 120 0.54 10.12 5.76
CA ASN A 120 1.95 9.95 5.43
C ASN A 120 2.22 8.52 4.94
N TRP A 121 3.35 8.32 4.28
CA TRP A 121 3.74 7.02 3.71
C TRP A 121 3.87 5.91 4.77
N GLY A 122 4.33 6.24 5.98
CA GLY A 122 4.40 5.28 7.08
C GLY A 122 3.04 4.67 7.42
N ARG A 123 1.97 5.48 7.42
CA ARG A 123 0.60 5.00 7.66
C ARG A 123 0.00 4.23 6.49
N VAL A 124 0.33 4.62 5.27
CA VAL A 124 -0.05 3.84 4.07
C VAL A 124 0.57 2.44 4.16
N VAL A 125 1.84 2.34 4.54
CA VAL A 125 2.48 1.03 4.73
C VAL A 125 1.99 0.30 5.97
N ALA A 126 1.63 0.99 7.05
CA ALA A 126 0.96 0.36 8.19
C ALA A 126 -0.36 -0.31 7.78
N LEU A 127 -1.12 0.28 6.85
CA LEU A 127 -2.31 -0.34 6.28
C LEU A 127 -1.97 -1.58 5.43
N PHE A 128 -0.89 -1.54 4.63
CA PHE A 128 -0.41 -2.71 3.87
C PHE A 128 0.03 -3.84 4.80
N TYR A 129 0.78 -3.49 5.84
CA TYR A 129 1.25 -4.41 6.86
C TYR A 129 0.08 -5.07 7.60
N PHE A 130 -0.92 -4.28 7.97
CA PHE A 130 -2.16 -4.79 8.55
C PHE A 130 -2.84 -5.82 7.62
N ALA A 131 -3.03 -5.49 6.34
CA ALA A 131 -3.63 -6.39 5.37
C ALA A 131 -2.84 -7.70 5.21
N TYR A 132 -1.52 -7.61 5.12
CA TYR A 132 -0.61 -8.75 5.11
C TYR A 132 -0.81 -9.67 6.31
N LYS A 133 -0.76 -9.14 7.54
CA LYS A 133 -0.87 -9.97 8.73
C LYS A 133 -2.24 -10.61 8.92
N VAL A 134 -3.31 -9.95 8.48
CA VAL A 134 -4.64 -10.56 8.44
C VAL A 134 -4.68 -11.68 7.39
N SER A 135 -4.01 -11.49 6.25
CA SER A 135 -3.94 -12.50 5.19
C SER A 135 -3.17 -13.75 5.59
N LEU A 136 -2.14 -13.64 6.46
CA LEU A 136 -1.45 -14.79 7.05
C LEU A 136 -2.38 -15.73 7.82
N LYS A 137 -3.49 -15.21 8.37
CA LYS A 137 -4.46 -16.01 9.11
C LYS A 137 -5.40 -16.80 8.19
N ALA A 138 -5.37 -16.51 6.90
CA ALA A 138 -6.23 -17.07 5.87
C ALA A 138 -5.43 -17.76 4.74
N LEU A 139 -4.19 -18.22 5.01
CA LEU A 139 -3.30 -18.83 4.01
C LEU A 139 -3.93 -20.01 3.27
N ASP A 140 -4.79 -20.76 3.93
CA ASP A 140 -5.55 -21.89 3.38
C ASP A 140 -6.79 -21.48 2.57
N ARG A 141 -7.15 -20.19 2.57
CA ARG A 141 -8.41 -19.65 2.06
C ARG A 141 -8.16 -18.48 1.12
N ILE A 142 -7.68 -18.79 -0.10
CA ILE A 142 -7.44 -17.80 -1.17
C ILE A 142 -8.61 -16.82 -1.39
N PRO A 143 -9.89 -17.25 -1.42
CA PRO A 143 -11.00 -16.31 -1.57
C PRO A 143 -11.08 -15.27 -0.44
N LEU A 144 -10.71 -15.64 0.78
CA LEU A 144 -10.70 -14.74 1.93
C LEU A 144 -9.55 -13.73 1.84
N ILE A 145 -8.35 -14.16 1.39
CA ILE A 145 -7.23 -13.26 1.12
C ILE A 145 -7.62 -12.23 0.06
N ARG A 146 -8.25 -12.65 -1.06
CA ARG A 146 -8.76 -11.73 -2.08
C ARG A 146 -9.77 -10.75 -1.51
N ALA A 147 -10.68 -11.21 -0.66
CA ALA A 147 -11.68 -10.36 -0.01
C ALA A 147 -11.02 -9.29 0.89
N ILE A 148 -9.97 -9.65 1.63
CA ILE A 148 -9.19 -8.71 2.45
C ILE A 148 -8.51 -7.66 1.56
N ILE A 149 -7.82 -8.08 0.51
CA ILE A 149 -7.15 -7.18 -0.44
C ILE A 149 -8.17 -6.23 -1.07
N ASN A 150 -9.29 -6.75 -1.55
CA ASN A 150 -10.37 -5.94 -2.13
C ASN A 150 -10.91 -4.90 -1.13
N LEU A 151 -11.12 -5.31 0.12
CA LEU A 151 -11.60 -4.42 1.17
C LEU A 151 -10.62 -3.28 1.44
N ILE A 152 -9.32 -3.59 1.53
CA ILE A 152 -8.27 -2.61 1.81
C ILE A 152 -8.07 -1.67 0.63
N VAL A 153 -8.10 -2.17 -0.61
CA VAL A 153 -8.03 -1.35 -1.82
C VAL A 153 -9.22 -0.40 -1.91
N GLU A 154 -10.44 -0.86 -1.61
CA GLU A 154 -11.62 -0.01 -1.59
C GLU A 154 -11.53 1.06 -0.49
N PHE A 155 -11.03 0.70 0.70
CA PHE A 155 -10.76 1.66 1.76
C PHE A 155 -9.75 2.73 1.30
N MET A 156 -8.66 2.32 0.67
CA MET A 156 -7.67 3.26 0.13
C MET A 156 -8.28 4.18 -0.93
N ARG A 157 -9.04 3.64 -1.88
CA ARG A 157 -9.73 4.42 -2.92
C ARG A 157 -10.57 5.54 -2.32
N ASN A 158 -11.30 5.25 -1.25
CA ASN A 158 -12.23 6.18 -0.62
C ASN A 158 -11.56 7.20 0.30
N HIS A 159 -10.42 6.87 0.91
CA HIS A 159 -9.83 7.68 1.99
C HIS A 159 -8.39 8.14 1.77
N VAL A 160 -7.58 7.41 1.01
CA VAL A 160 -6.12 7.57 0.96
C VAL A 160 -5.63 8.00 -0.42
N VAL A 161 -6.23 7.48 -1.50
CA VAL A 161 -5.71 7.64 -2.87
C VAL A 161 -5.66 9.11 -3.31
N ARG A 162 -6.59 9.96 -2.86
CA ARG A 162 -6.55 11.40 -3.15
C ARG A 162 -5.27 12.05 -2.62
N TRP A 163 -4.89 11.75 -1.38
CA TRP A 163 -3.63 12.23 -0.81
C TRP A 163 -2.42 11.71 -1.60
N ILE A 164 -2.46 10.46 -2.08
CA ILE A 164 -1.38 9.90 -2.91
C ILE A 164 -1.24 10.67 -4.23
N ILE A 165 -2.37 11.00 -4.89
CA ILE A 165 -2.38 11.80 -6.12
C ILE A 165 -1.80 13.20 -5.85
N GLU A 166 -2.18 13.84 -4.75
CA GLU A 166 -1.65 15.16 -4.34
C GLU A 166 -0.13 15.15 -4.12
N ARG A 167 0.45 13.99 -3.80
CA ARG A 167 1.91 13.80 -3.70
C ARG A 167 2.59 13.50 -5.03
N GLY A 168 1.85 13.37 -6.14
CA GLY A 168 2.40 12.99 -7.44
C GLY A 168 2.35 11.49 -7.74
N GLY A 169 1.54 10.73 -6.99
CA GLY A 169 1.39 9.29 -7.16
C GLY A 169 2.33 8.46 -6.29
N TRP A 170 2.36 7.15 -6.53
CA TRP A 170 3.17 6.20 -5.77
C TRP A 170 4.68 6.41 -5.91
N GLU A 171 5.14 7.05 -6.98
CA GLU A 171 6.56 7.41 -7.20
C GLU A 171 7.11 8.31 -6.08
N ALA A 172 6.28 9.17 -5.49
CA ALA A 172 6.70 10.14 -4.48
C ALA A 172 7.13 9.50 -3.15
N ILE A 173 6.82 8.23 -2.93
CA ILE A 173 7.39 7.50 -1.77
C ILE A 173 8.91 7.49 -1.84
N ARG A 174 9.51 7.48 -3.03
CA ARG A 174 10.97 7.44 -3.20
C ARG A 174 11.64 8.70 -2.69
N GLU A 175 11.04 9.87 -2.89
CA GLU A 175 11.57 11.15 -2.40
C GLU A 175 11.51 11.24 -0.87
N TYR A 176 10.44 10.68 -0.30
CA TYR A 176 10.31 10.51 1.15
C TYR A 176 11.43 9.65 1.74
N PHE A 177 11.97 8.68 0.98
CA PHE A 177 13.08 7.81 1.43
C PHE A 177 14.47 8.24 0.94
N GLY A 178 14.57 9.00 -0.14
CA GLY A 178 15.84 9.46 -0.71
C GLY A 178 16.50 10.59 0.09
N SER A 179 15.73 11.29 0.93
CA SER A 179 16.23 12.36 1.81
C SER A 179 16.81 11.80 3.12
N SER A 180 18.10 11.44 3.09
CA SER A 180 18.97 11.10 4.24
C SER A 180 18.51 10.00 5.21
N GLN A 181 19.16 8.85 5.06
CA GLN A 181 19.04 7.58 5.80
C GLN A 181 19.25 7.62 7.34
N LYS A 182 19.15 8.76 8.04
CA LYS A 182 19.47 8.88 9.49
C LYS A 182 18.43 9.57 10.37
N GLN A 183 17.25 9.97 9.86
CA GLN A 183 16.18 10.55 10.69
C GLN A 183 14.95 9.63 10.89
N PHE A 184 15.02 8.39 10.42
CA PHE A 184 13.83 7.57 10.24
C PHE A 184 13.40 6.74 11.48
N ALA A 185 14.03 6.92 12.64
CA ALA A 185 13.80 6.07 13.82
C ALA A 185 12.88 6.65 14.92
N VAL A 186 12.29 7.85 14.80
CA VAL A 186 11.68 8.49 16.00
C VAL A 186 10.19 8.90 15.88
N VAL A 187 9.58 9.00 14.69
CA VAL A 187 8.25 9.67 14.60
C VAL A 187 7.07 8.76 14.20
N PHE A 188 7.28 7.59 13.59
CA PHE A 188 6.17 6.93 12.88
C PHE A 188 5.51 5.72 13.57
N GLY A 189 6.13 5.13 14.60
CA GLY A 189 5.50 4.05 15.39
C GLY A 189 4.51 4.53 16.45
N ALA A 190 4.83 5.60 17.20
CA ALA A 190 4.04 5.99 18.37
C ALA A 190 2.63 6.55 18.04
N GLY A 191 2.46 7.21 16.89
CA GLY A 191 1.22 7.92 16.54
C GLY A 191 0.03 7.01 16.21
N ALA A 192 0.23 5.99 15.37
CA ALA A 192 -0.84 5.06 14.98
C ALA A 192 -1.25 4.12 16.13
N ILE A 193 -0.34 3.92 17.08
CA ILE A 193 -0.45 2.98 18.18
C ILE A 193 -1.06 3.57 19.44
N ALA A 194 -0.83 4.86 19.70
CA ALA A 194 -1.64 5.61 20.67
C ALA A 194 -3.10 5.65 20.24
N PHE A 195 -3.34 5.72 18.93
CA PHE A 195 -4.67 5.88 18.37
C PHE A 195 -5.55 4.61 18.47
N ALA A 196 -5.02 3.44 18.11
CA ALA A 196 -5.73 2.16 18.24
C ALA A 196 -5.99 1.76 19.72
N ALA A 197 -5.09 2.13 20.64
CA ALA A 197 -5.21 1.82 22.07
C ALA A 197 -6.34 2.62 22.76
N VAL A 198 -6.52 3.89 22.41
CA VAL A 198 -7.60 4.75 22.96
C VAL A 198 -8.99 4.25 22.55
N LEU A 199 -9.10 3.63 21.37
CA LEU A 199 -10.38 3.13 20.88
C LEU A 199 -10.79 1.79 21.45
N LEU A 200 -9.84 0.90 21.68
CA LEU A 200 -10.10 -0.35 22.37
C LEU A 200 -10.44 -0.10 23.84
N TYR A 201 -9.82 0.89 24.48
CA TYR A 201 -10.14 1.28 25.84
C TYR A 201 -11.58 1.82 25.98
N ARG A 202 -12.03 2.70 25.07
CA ARG A 202 -13.36 3.31 25.13
C ARG A 202 -14.53 2.39 24.74
N LYS A 203 -14.31 1.35 23.94
CA LYS A 203 -15.37 0.42 23.51
C LYS A 203 -15.59 -0.74 24.51
N TYR A 204 -14.58 -1.10 25.30
CA TYR A 204 -14.66 -2.21 26.26
C TYR A 204 -14.88 -1.77 27.71
N PHE A 205 -14.66 -0.49 28.05
CA PHE A 205 -14.79 0.03 29.43
C PHE A 205 -15.77 1.21 29.55
N SER A 206 -16.77 1.31 28.67
CA SER A 206 -17.98 2.15 28.83
C SER A 206 -19.22 1.40 28.37
#